data_AF-A0A6J2Y686-F1
#
_entry.id   AF-A0A6J2Y686-F1
#
_cell.length_a   1.000
_cell.length_b   1.000
_cell.length_c   1.000
_cell.angle_alpha   90.00
_cell.angle_beta   90.00
_cell.angle_gamma   90.00
#
_symmetry.space_group_name_H-M   'P 1'
#
loop_
_entity.id
_entity.type
_entity.pdbx_description
1 polymer ?
#
loop_
_entity_poly.entity_id
_entity_poly.type
_entity_poly.pdbx_seq_one_letter_code
_entity_poly.pdbx_strand_id
1 'polypeptide(L)'
;MRTLSFDIVLIFFNLFALICENVARGPSTVCNTTEAYFDHPDTNSNCRIDKDLNVSVSEIAKNHGFTLEKHTIETDDLYVLTTYRLKKTDKDYGNKTIFLQHGLMADFTSFIYNGNNSLAFYLGNLGYDVWLGNYRDTEYCSHKYLLRTDPKYWEF
;
A
#
# COMPACT_ATOMS: atom_id res chain seq x y z
N MET A 1 -38.70 -32.58 6.86
CA MET A 1 -37.43 -33.29 6.62
C MET A 1 -36.32 -32.24 6.67
N ARG A 2 -35.32 -32.46 7.51
CA ARG A 2 -34.56 -31.43 8.24
C ARG A 2 -33.55 -30.64 7.38
N THR A 3 -33.54 -29.32 7.54
CA THR A 3 -32.60 -28.31 6.99
C THR A 3 -31.22 -28.28 7.67
N LEU A 4 -30.93 -29.23 8.57
CA LEU A 4 -29.70 -29.32 9.38
C LEU A 4 -28.39 -29.46 8.58
N SER A 5 -28.44 -29.73 7.27
CA SER A 5 -27.25 -29.95 6.44
C SER A 5 -26.55 -28.65 6.02
N PHE A 6 -27.30 -27.60 5.71
CA PHE A 6 -26.73 -26.35 5.18
C PHE A 6 -26.05 -25.51 6.26
N ASP A 7 -26.63 -25.44 7.46
CA ASP A 7 -26.06 -24.66 8.57
C ASP A 7 -24.71 -25.23 9.03
N ILE A 8 -24.55 -26.55 9.04
CA ILE A 8 -23.30 -27.22 9.42
C ILE A 8 -22.21 -26.95 8.39
N VAL A 9 -22.53 -26.96 7.10
CA VAL A 9 -21.59 -26.60 6.02
C VAL A 9 -21.18 -25.14 6.14
N LEU A 10 -22.12 -24.23 6.40
CA LEU A 10 -21.83 -22.81 6.59
C LEU A 10 -20.94 -22.56 7.81
N ILE A 11 -21.20 -23.26 8.92
CA ILE A 11 -20.38 -23.21 10.14
C ILE A 11 -18.97 -23.72 9.85
N PHE A 12 -18.84 -24.83 9.12
CA PHE A 12 -17.54 -25.36 8.71
C PHE A 12 -16.76 -24.38 7.83
N PHE A 13 -17.40 -23.73 6.86
CA PHE A 13 -16.76 -22.72 6.02
C PHE A 13 -16.32 -21.49 6.81
N ASN A 14 -17.14 -21.02 7.75
CA ASN A 14 -16.78 -19.90 8.62
C ASN A 14 -15.64 -20.28 9.58
N LEU A 15 -15.67 -21.46 10.19
CA LEU A 15 -14.58 -21.98 11.03
C LEU A 15 -13.30 -22.19 10.23
N PHE A 16 -13.39 -22.73 9.02
CA PHE A 16 -12.24 -22.89 8.13
C PHE A 16 -11.65 -21.54 7.72
N ALA A 17 -12.48 -20.56 7.39
CA ALA A 17 -12.03 -19.18 7.11
C ALA A 17 -11.34 -18.54 8.34
N LEU A 18 -11.92 -18.68 9.53
CA LEU A 18 -11.32 -18.23 10.80
C LEU A 18 -9.98 -18.93 11.10
N ILE A 19 -9.86 -20.21 10.80
CA ILE A 19 -8.60 -20.95 10.96
C ILE A 19 -7.57 -20.48 9.92
N CYS A 20 -7.96 -20.29 8.66
CA CYS A 20 -7.07 -19.76 7.61
C CYS A 20 -6.56 -18.35 7.93
N GLU A 21 -7.40 -17.45 8.48
CA GLU A 21 -6.98 -16.11 8.92
C GLU A 21 -5.94 -16.15 10.04
N ASN A 22 -5.98 -17.17 10.91
CA ASN A 22 -5.01 -17.34 11.99
C ASN A 22 -3.73 -18.10 11.56
N VAL A 23 -3.80 -18.94 10.52
CA VAL A 23 -2.66 -19.72 10.01
C VAL A 23 -1.73 -18.87 9.12
N ALA A 24 -2.18 -17.75 8.58
CA ALA A 24 -1.43 -16.95 7.60
C ALA A 24 -0.61 -15.77 8.18
N ARG A 25 -0.43 -15.65 9.50
CA ARG A 25 0.47 -14.64 10.09
C ARG A 25 1.77 -15.28 10.54
N GLY A 26 2.54 -15.76 9.57
CA GLY A 26 3.97 -16.00 9.77
C GLY A 26 4.67 -14.70 10.21
N PRO A 27 5.77 -14.80 10.97
CA PRO A 27 6.50 -13.61 11.40
C PRO A 27 6.97 -12.81 10.17
N SER A 28 6.88 -11.48 10.25
CA SER A 28 7.31 -10.51 9.23
C SER A 28 8.82 -10.57 9.00
N THR A 29 9.33 -11.69 8.51
CA THR A 29 10.75 -12.01 8.40
C THR A 29 11.19 -11.92 6.95
N VAL A 30 12.30 -11.23 6.73
CA VAL A 30 12.99 -11.16 5.44
C VAL A 30 14.38 -11.74 5.60
N CYS A 31 14.80 -12.56 4.66
CA CYS A 31 16.05 -13.31 4.73
C CYS A 31 17.00 -12.87 3.61
N ASN A 32 18.29 -12.86 3.91
CA ASN A 32 19.31 -12.43 2.94
C ASN A 32 19.57 -13.48 1.85
N THR A 33 19.21 -14.75 2.10
CA THR A 33 19.39 -15.86 1.16
C THR A 33 18.14 -16.72 1.09
N THR A 34 17.98 -17.43 -0.03
CA THR A 34 16.88 -18.37 -0.23
C THR A 34 16.97 -19.54 0.74
N GLU A 35 18.17 -20.02 1.06
CA GLU A 35 18.38 -21.12 2.01
C GLU A 35 17.89 -20.74 3.41
N ALA A 36 18.21 -19.52 3.88
CA ALA A 36 17.78 -19.05 5.19
C ALA A 36 16.25 -18.88 5.28
N TYR A 37 15.59 -18.53 4.17
CA TYR A 37 14.14 -18.47 4.12
C TYR A 37 13.47 -19.82 4.38
N PHE A 38 14.07 -20.92 3.89
CA PHE A 38 13.55 -22.27 4.09
C PHE A 38 14.07 -22.96 5.36
N ASP A 39 14.99 -22.34 6.10
CA ASP A 39 15.55 -22.88 7.34
C ASP A 39 15.17 -22.01 8.56
N HIS A 40 14.01 -22.30 9.15
CA HIS A 40 13.51 -21.71 10.39
C HIS A 40 13.68 -20.17 10.43
N PRO A 41 13.00 -19.42 9.54
CA PRO A 41 13.23 -17.99 9.32
C PRO A 41 12.97 -17.10 10.55
N ASP A 42 12.24 -17.62 11.55
CA ASP A 42 11.97 -17.00 12.83
C ASP A 42 13.18 -17.00 13.79
N THR A 43 14.10 -17.96 13.63
CA THR A 43 15.29 -18.11 14.48
C THR A 43 16.61 -17.99 13.73
N ASN A 44 16.57 -18.00 12.39
CA ASN A 44 17.76 -17.90 11.54
C ASN A 44 18.42 -16.52 11.63
N SER A 45 19.73 -16.48 11.91
CA SER A 45 20.49 -15.23 12.02
C SER A 45 20.66 -14.47 10.71
N ASN A 46 20.40 -15.11 9.56
CA ASN A 46 20.39 -14.46 8.25
C ASN A 46 19.02 -13.85 7.89
N CYS A 47 18.05 -13.96 8.79
CA CYS A 47 16.73 -13.34 8.67
C CYS A 47 16.59 -12.22 9.69
N ARG A 48 15.78 -11.23 9.35
CA ARG A 48 15.44 -10.11 10.24
C ARG A 48 13.96 -9.81 10.17
N ILE A 49 13.42 -9.22 11.24
CA ILE A 49 12.06 -8.69 11.22
C ILE A 49 12.06 -7.42 10.37
N ASP A 50 11.22 -7.42 9.35
CA ASP A 50 10.88 -6.24 8.56
C ASP A 50 9.62 -5.59 9.12
N LYS A 51 9.75 -4.33 9.53
CA LYS A 51 8.68 -3.55 10.16
C LYS A 51 7.68 -3.00 9.14
N ASP A 52 8.01 -3.06 7.86
CA ASP A 52 7.19 -2.55 6.77
C ASP A 52 6.33 -3.63 6.11
N LEU A 53 6.50 -4.89 6.50
CA LEU A 53 5.63 -5.98 6.08
C LEU A 53 4.29 -5.93 6.83
N ASN A 54 3.20 -6.11 6.07
CA ASN A 54 1.82 -6.16 6.57
C ASN A 54 1.37 -4.90 7.34
N VAL A 55 1.95 -3.74 7.03
CA VAL A 55 1.51 -2.44 7.57
C VAL A 55 1.01 -1.52 6.46
N SER A 56 0.26 -0.48 6.83
CA SER A 56 -0.23 0.50 5.86
C SER A 56 0.93 1.32 5.27
N VAL A 57 0.76 1.83 4.05
CA VAL A 57 1.76 2.69 3.38
C VAL A 57 2.09 3.94 4.20
N SER A 58 1.11 4.50 4.90
CA SER A 58 1.32 5.61 5.84
C SER A 58 2.21 5.23 7.02
N GLU A 59 2.15 3.97 7.47
CA GLU A 59 3.02 3.46 8.54
C GLU A 59 4.43 3.21 8.04
N ILE A 60 4.59 2.66 6.82
CA ILE A 60 5.89 2.57 6.14
C ILE A 60 6.55 3.96 6.09
N ALA A 61 5.82 4.98 5.63
CA ALA A 61 6.35 6.34 5.60
C ALA A 61 6.82 6.83 6.98
N LYS A 62 6.05 6.57 8.04
CA LYS A 62 6.42 6.95 9.42
C LYS A 62 7.65 6.21 9.93
N ASN A 63 7.75 4.90 9.68
CA ASN A 63 8.92 4.10 10.01
C ASN A 63 10.20 4.68 9.40
N HIS A 64 10.06 5.38 8.28
CA HIS A 64 11.14 6.04 7.54
C HIS A 64 11.29 7.55 7.82
N GLY A 65 10.59 8.11 8.81
CA GLY A 65 10.72 9.52 9.20
C GLY A 65 9.92 10.49 8.34
N PHE A 66 8.85 10.02 7.70
CA PHE A 66 7.98 10.82 6.86
C PHE A 66 6.49 10.64 7.21
N THR A 67 5.67 11.58 6.77
CA THR A 67 4.21 11.49 6.77
C THR A 67 3.68 11.72 5.36
N LEU A 68 2.59 11.06 5.01
CA LEU A 68 1.88 11.29 3.75
C LEU A 68 0.73 12.26 3.98
N GLU A 69 0.85 13.47 3.43
CA GLU A 69 -0.26 14.43 3.38
C GLU A 69 -1.15 14.08 2.18
N LYS A 70 -2.42 13.76 2.44
CA LYS A 70 -3.41 13.43 1.41
C LYS A 70 -3.96 14.71 0.79
N HIS A 71 -3.96 14.79 -0.53
CA HIS A 71 -4.59 15.85 -1.30
C HIS A 71 -5.59 15.27 -2.29
N THR A 72 -6.71 15.96 -2.48
CA THR A 72 -7.75 15.59 -3.44
C THR A 72 -7.83 16.65 -4.51
N ILE A 73 -7.78 16.24 -5.78
CA ILE A 73 -7.86 17.12 -6.95
C ILE A 73 -9.05 16.68 -7.78
N GLU A 74 -9.84 17.65 -8.20
CA GLU A 74 -10.92 17.45 -9.17
C GLU A 74 -10.45 17.88 -10.56
N THR A 75 -10.70 17.05 -11.56
CA THR A 75 -10.46 17.37 -12.97
C THR A 75 -11.68 18.00 -13.62
N ASP A 76 -11.49 18.63 -14.79
CA ASP A 76 -12.58 19.29 -15.54
C ASP A 76 -13.72 18.32 -15.92
N ASP A 77 -13.40 17.05 -16.13
CA ASP A 77 -14.32 15.95 -16.39
C ASP A 77 -14.79 15.23 -15.11
N LEU A 78 -14.65 15.88 -13.95
CA LEU A 78 -15.25 15.51 -12.66
C LEU A 78 -14.71 14.21 -12.01
N TYR A 79 -13.55 13.73 -12.45
CA TYR A 79 -12.78 12.74 -11.70
C TYR A 79 -12.14 13.40 -10.49
N VAL A 80 -12.05 12.64 -9.42
CA VAL A 80 -11.55 13.07 -8.12
C VAL A 80 -10.35 12.20 -7.79
N LEU A 81 -9.15 12.71 -8.06
CA LEU A 81 -7.90 12.01 -7.83
C LEU A 81 -7.37 12.30 -6.44
N THR A 82 -6.95 11.26 -5.75
CA THR A 82 -6.13 11.37 -4.54
C THR A 82 -4.66 11.33 -4.91
N THR A 83 -3.91 12.36 -4.53
CA THR A 83 -2.44 12.39 -4.57
C THR A 83 -1.89 12.52 -3.16
N TYR A 84 -0.64 12.15 -2.98
CA TYR A 84 0.04 12.23 -1.69
C TYR A 84 1.28 13.10 -1.80
N ARG A 85 1.49 13.94 -0.79
CA ARG A 85 2.71 14.73 -0.63
C ARG A 85 3.51 14.16 0.53
N LEU A 86 4.80 13.88 0.29
CA LEU A 86 5.69 13.33 1.31
C LEU A 86 6.28 14.47 2.13
N LYS A 87 5.98 14.49 3.43
CA LYS A 87 6.51 15.45 4.39
C LYS A 87 7.48 14.80 5.35
N LYS A 88 8.64 15.41 5.56
CA LYS A 88 9.59 14.94 6.57
C LYS A 88 9.06 15.31 7.96
N THR A 89 9.18 14.41 8.95
CA THR A 89 8.58 14.66 10.28
C THR A 89 9.30 15.73 11.08
N ASP A 90 10.59 15.95 10.82
CA ASP A 90 11.48 16.86 11.55
C ASP A 90 11.73 18.20 10.82
N LYS A 91 11.22 18.36 9.59
CA LYS A 91 11.51 19.52 8.72
C LYS A 91 10.34 19.88 7.82
N ASP A 92 10.32 21.13 7.39
CA ASP A 92 9.42 21.57 6.31
C ASP A 92 9.81 20.98 4.95
N TYR A 93 8.93 21.21 3.98
CA TYR A 93 9.12 20.84 2.59
C TYR A 93 10.36 21.47 1.96
N GLY A 94 10.92 20.76 0.98
CA GLY A 94 11.91 21.33 0.07
C GLY A 94 11.37 22.52 -0.73
N ASN A 95 12.27 23.34 -1.25
CA ASN A 95 11.91 24.45 -2.15
C ASN A 95 11.87 24.04 -3.64
N LYS A 96 12.28 22.80 -3.96
CA LYS A 96 12.22 22.23 -5.30
C LYS A 96 11.27 21.05 -5.30
N THR A 97 10.23 21.16 -6.10
CA THR A 97 9.19 20.15 -6.23
C THR A 97 9.56 19.08 -7.25
N ILE A 98 9.39 17.82 -6.88
CA ILE A 98 9.47 16.66 -7.77
C ILE A 98 8.12 15.95 -7.72
N PHE A 99 7.55 15.71 -8.89
CA PHE A 99 6.32 14.93 -9.04
C PHE A 99 6.67 13.55 -9.59
N LEU A 100 6.35 12.50 -8.84
CA LEU A 100 6.56 11.11 -9.23
C LEU A 100 5.24 10.53 -9.72
N GLN A 101 5.23 10.09 -10.97
CA GLN A 101 4.09 9.45 -11.61
C GLN A 101 4.42 7.99 -11.90
N HIS A 102 3.54 7.08 -11.49
CA HIS A 102 3.72 5.64 -11.70
C HIS A 102 3.50 5.23 -13.16
N GLY A 103 3.91 4.00 -13.49
CA GLY A 103 3.68 3.38 -14.80
C GLY A 103 2.35 2.62 -14.88
N LEU A 104 2.23 1.79 -15.92
CA LEU A 104 1.08 0.90 -16.15
C LEU A 104 0.93 -0.12 -15.02
N MET A 105 -0.31 -0.40 -14.59
CA MET A 105 -0.66 -1.38 -13.55
C MET A 105 0.06 -1.15 -12.20
N ALA A 106 0.19 0.12 -11.83
CA ALA A 106 0.83 0.55 -10.61
C ALA A 106 0.03 1.70 -9.97
N ASP A 107 0.48 2.15 -8.82
CA ASP A 107 0.01 3.37 -8.17
C ASP A 107 1.18 4.08 -7.45
N PHE A 108 0.87 5.16 -6.72
CA PHE A 108 1.85 5.96 -5.99
C PHE A 108 2.75 5.17 -5.01
N THR A 109 2.27 4.03 -4.49
CA THR A 109 2.97 3.22 -3.48
C THR A 109 4.23 2.56 -4.02
N SER A 110 4.35 2.44 -5.35
CA SER A 110 5.54 1.97 -6.06
C SER A 110 6.81 2.71 -5.67
N PHE A 111 6.69 3.97 -5.23
CA PHE A 111 7.81 4.80 -4.80
C PHE A 111 8.11 4.70 -3.30
N ILE A 112 7.42 3.83 -2.55
CA ILE A 112 7.47 3.73 -1.07
C ILE A 112 7.88 2.34 -0.57
N TYR A 113 7.49 1.24 -1.23
CA TYR A 113 7.60 -0.11 -0.66
C TYR A 113 9.01 -0.64 -0.35
N ASN A 114 10.08 -0.07 -0.92
CA ASN A 114 11.45 -0.55 -0.75
C ASN A 114 12.18 0.02 0.48
N GLY A 115 11.42 0.46 1.50
CA GLY A 115 11.96 1.09 2.71
C GLY A 115 12.94 2.22 2.39
N ASN A 116 14.11 2.29 3.05
CA ASN A 116 15.11 3.35 2.81
C ASN A 116 15.64 3.44 1.37
N ASN A 117 15.47 2.40 0.56
CA ASN A 117 15.88 2.38 -0.85
C ASN A 117 14.79 2.92 -1.80
N SER A 118 13.65 3.32 -1.25
CA SER A 118 12.54 3.92 -1.99
C SER A 118 12.89 5.31 -2.53
N LEU A 119 12.58 5.54 -3.81
CA LEU A 119 12.89 6.79 -4.50
C LEU A 119 12.27 8.01 -3.80
N ALA A 120 11.04 7.88 -3.27
CA ALA A 120 10.38 8.98 -2.56
C ALA A 120 11.17 9.40 -1.31
N PHE A 121 11.63 8.42 -0.51
CA PHE A 121 12.40 8.71 0.71
C PHE A 121 13.80 9.22 0.39
N TYR A 122 14.45 8.68 -0.66
CA TYR A 122 15.73 9.20 -1.14
C TYR A 122 15.64 10.69 -1.49
N LEU A 123 14.65 11.08 -2.30
CA LEU A 123 14.43 12.48 -2.68
C LEU A 123 14.02 13.36 -1.49
N GLY A 124 13.12 12.88 -0.63
CA GLY A 124 12.74 13.61 0.59
C GLY A 124 13.93 13.84 1.53
N ASN A 125 14.85 12.89 1.64
CA ASN A 125 16.06 13.03 2.43
C ASN A 125 17.07 14.01 1.84
N LEU A 126 17.11 14.15 0.50
CA LEU A 126 17.86 15.20 -0.18
C LEU A 126 17.24 16.60 -0.06
N GLY A 127 16.05 16.71 0.56
CA GLY A 127 15.38 17.99 0.79
C GLY A 127 14.54 18.48 -0.38
N TYR A 128 14.06 17.57 -1.23
CA TYR A 128 13.03 17.89 -2.23
C TYR A 128 11.63 17.86 -1.62
N ASP A 129 10.72 18.64 -2.20
CA ASP A 129 9.29 18.51 -1.98
C ASP A 129 8.73 17.45 -2.93
N VAL A 130 8.37 16.28 -2.41
CA VAL A 130 8.02 15.12 -3.24
C VAL A 130 6.51 14.92 -3.25
N TRP A 131 5.94 14.94 -4.46
CA TRP A 131 4.54 14.61 -4.74
C TRP A 131 4.43 13.27 -5.44
N LEU A 132 3.40 12.51 -5.09
CA LEU A 132 3.17 11.14 -5.54
C LEU A 132 1.78 11.09 -6.21
N GLY A 133 1.80 11.07 -7.55
CA GLY A 133 0.61 11.10 -8.39
C GLY A 133 -0.06 9.74 -8.51
N ASN A 134 -1.35 9.76 -8.84
CA ASN A 134 -2.12 8.58 -9.25
C ASN A 134 -2.84 8.88 -10.56
N TYR A 135 -2.96 7.87 -11.42
CA TYR A 135 -3.85 7.92 -12.57
C TYR A 135 -5.29 7.56 -12.18
N ARG A 136 -6.23 7.90 -13.07
CA ARG A 136 -7.68 7.71 -12.90
C ARG A 136 -8.13 6.23 -12.86
N ASP A 137 -7.30 5.32 -13.37
CA ASP A 137 -7.55 3.89 -13.38
C ASP A 137 -7.25 3.22 -12.04
N THR A 138 -6.55 3.91 -11.12
CA THR A 138 -6.21 3.40 -9.80
C THR A 138 -7.42 3.43 -8.84
N GLU A 139 -7.31 2.72 -7.71
CA GLU A 139 -8.30 2.82 -6.62
C GLU A 139 -8.30 4.18 -5.91
N TYR A 140 -7.29 5.01 -6.16
CA TYR A 140 -7.13 6.36 -5.61
C TYR A 140 -7.87 7.42 -6.43
N CYS A 141 -8.76 6.99 -7.33
CA CYS A 141 -9.62 7.85 -8.11
C CYS A 141 -11.09 7.45 -7.93
N SER A 142 -11.95 8.47 -7.88
CA SER A 142 -13.39 8.32 -8.01
C SER A 142 -13.94 9.32 -9.03
N HIS A 143 -15.24 9.29 -9.29
CA HIS A 143 -15.91 10.28 -10.12
C HIS A 143 -17.13 10.82 -9.36
N LYS A 144 -17.44 12.10 -9.51
CA LYS A 144 -18.52 12.76 -8.74
C LYS A 144 -19.88 12.08 -8.87
N TYR A 145 -20.18 11.58 -10.06
CA TYR A 145 -21.53 11.10 -10.43
C TYR A 145 -21.56 9.67 -10.97
N LEU A 146 -20.41 9.08 -11.26
CA LEU A 146 -20.32 7.77 -11.92
C LEU A 146 -19.67 6.80 -10.96
N LEU A 147 -20.21 5.58 -10.93
CA LEU A 147 -19.58 4.48 -10.23
C LEU A 147 -18.54 3.84 -11.13
N ARG A 148 -17.47 3.28 -10.55
CA ARG A 148 -16.43 2.56 -11.30
C ARG A 148 -16.96 1.34 -12.08
N THR A 149 -18.15 0.85 -11.72
CA THR A 149 -18.86 -0.23 -12.43
C THR A 149 -19.68 0.26 -13.63
N ASP A 150 -19.89 1.58 -13.79
CA ASP A 150 -20.55 2.17 -14.95
C ASP A 150 -19.57 2.21 -16.13
N PRO A 151 -19.90 1.66 -17.31
CA PRO A 151 -19.06 1.77 -18.49
C PRO A 151 -18.64 3.21 -18.83
N LYS A 152 -19.51 4.20 -18.57
CA LYS A 152 -19.20 5.63 -18.82
C LYS A 152 -18.08 6.17 -17.94
N TYR A 153 -17.81 5.54 -16.78
CA TYR A 153 -16.64 5.87 -15.95
C TYR A 153 -15.32 5.61 -16.69
N TRP A 154 -15.33 4.77 -17.74
CA TRP A 154 -14.14 4.40 -18.48
C TRP A 154 -14.06 5.07 -19.86
N GLU A 155 -15.00 5.94 -20.19
CA GLU A 155 -15.09 6.70 -21.45
C GLU A 155 -14.46 8.08 -21.27
N PHE A 156 -13.14 8.14 -21.02
CA PHE A 156 -12.38 9.37 -20.84
C PHE A 156 -11.37 9.65 -21.95
#